data_AF-A0ABD5ZQL3-F1
#
_entry.id   AF-A0ABD5ZQL3-F1
#
_cell.length_a   1.000
_cell.length_b   1.000
_cell.length_c   1.000
_cell.angle_alpha   90.00
_cell.angle_beta   90.00
_cell.angle_gamma   90.00
#
_symmetry.space_group_name_H-M   'P 1'
#
loop_
_entity.id
_entity.type
_entity.pdbx_description
1 polymer ?
#
loop_
_entity_poly.entity_id
_entity_poly.type
_entity_poly.pdbx_seq_one_letter_code
_entity_poly.pdbx_strand_id
1 'polypeptide(L)'
;MTEKQALSERVTDLEATVEGLEARLEGATNRDIPLLKGTVRAVVGADIDAIGELPDAGRAFHREVATLGERVATVEEQVAAFGDVDAAKTTKAQKLAAICAFAQNKQHSQSTTVAVTAADIRGCVGVSRRYAYELIDDAAAEIDGARVREATSGQSGGAPKKKALLVDCEQVRTGDDGVNQFTTGGRDDEGAQTGTSMSEVS
;
A
#
# COMPACT_ATOMS: atom_id res chain seq x y z
N MET A 1 47.58 -63.34 -0.21
CA MET A 1 47.63 -61.89 -0.46
C MET A 1 48.51 -61.29 0.63
N THR A 2 49.55 -60.55 0.27
CA THR A 2 50.46 -59.96 1.28
C THR A 2 49.87 -58.68 1.84
N GLU A 3 50.19 -58.33 3.09
CA GLU A 3 49.74 -57.08 3.73
C GLU A 3 50.08 -55.84 2.88
N LYS A 4 51.23 -55.88 2.18
CA LYS A 4 51.64 -54.86 1.21
C LYS A 4 50.70 -54.74 0.00
N GLN A 5 50.15 -55.85 -0.49
CA GLN A 5 49.16 -55.82 -1.59
C GLN A 5 47.85 -55.19 -1.11
N ALA A 6 47.36 -55.57 0.06
CA ALA A 6 46.13 -55.00 0.63
C ALA A 6 46.28 -53.48 0.93
N LEU A 7 47.47 -53.04 1.33
CA LEU A 7 47.75 -51.61 1.53
C LEU A 7 47.76 -50.84 0.20
N SER A 8 48.39 -51.42 -0.83
CA SER A 8 48.44 -50.81 -2.17
C SER A 8 47.04 -50.66 -2.78
N GLU A 9 46.19 -51.67 -2.63
CA GLU A 9 44.81 -51.65 -3.12
C GLU A 9 43.99 -50.56 -2.43
N ARG A 10 44.09 -50.44 -1.09
CA ARG A 10 43.42 -49.37 -0.34
C ARG A 10 43.91 -47.97 -0.72
N VAL A 11 45.19 -47.81 -1.04
CA VAL A 11 45.73 -46.52 -1.50
C VAL A 11 45.15 -46.17 -2.87
N THR A 12 45.12 -47.11 -3.81
CA THR A 12 44.51 -46.91 -5.13
C THR A 12 43.02 -46.57 -5.02
N ASP A 13 42.27 -47.25 -4.15
CA ASP A 13 40.85 -46.93 -3.91
C ASP A 13 40.66 -45.52 -3.32
N LEU A 14 41.54 -45.11 -2.40
CA LEU A 14 41.53 -43.77 -1.82
C LEU A 14 41.87 -42.70 -2.86
N GLU A 15 42.88 -42.93 -3.70
CA GLU A 15 43.26 -42.03 -4.80
C GLU A 15 42.09 -41.84 -5.77
N ALA A 16 41.45 -42.94 -6.19
CA ALA A 16 40.26 -42.88 -7.05
C ALA A 16 39.09 -42.14 -6.39
N THR A 17 38.92 -42.30 -5.07
CA THR A 17 37.88 -41.58 -4.31
C THR A 17 38.18 -40.08 -4.24
N VAL A 18 39.45 -39.72 -4.02
CA VAL A 18 39.89 -38.31 -3.97
C VAL A 18 39.71 -37.65 -5.34
N GLU A 19 40.15 -38.28 -6.43
CA GLU A 19 39.90 -37.77 -7.80
C GLU A 19 38.39 -37.59 -8.07
N GLY A 20 37.58 -38.55 -7.63
CA GLY A 20 36.12 -38.45 -7.75
C GLY A 20 35.52 -37.28 -6.96
N LEU A 21 36.04 -37.00 -5.77
CA LEU A 21 35.60 -35.87 -4.95
C LEU A 21 36.07 -34.54 -5.55
N GLU A 22 37.30 -34.46 -6.06
CA GLU A 22 37.83 -33.27 -6.72
C GLU A 22 37.02 -32.92 -7.96
N ALA A 23 36.72 -33.89 -8.83
CA ALA A 23 35.90 -33.68 -10.01
C ALA A 23 34.47 -33.18 -9.66
N ARG A 24 33.88 -33.70 -8.57
CA ARG A 24 32.56 -33.24 -8.10
C ARG A 24 32.62 -31.85 -7.51
N LEU A 25 33.67 -31.55 -6.73
CA LEU A 25 33.87 -30.23 -6.14
C LEU A 25 34.06 -29.19 -7.25
N GLU A 26 34.87 -29.49 -8.26
CA GLU A 26 35.12 -28.62 -9.40
C GLU A 26 33.83 -28.32 -10.17
N GLY A 27 33.00 -29.35 -10.43
CA GLY A 27 31.69 -29.15 -11.06
C GLY A 27 30.77 -28.26 -10.24
N ALA A 28 30.73 -28.46 -8.91
CA ALA A 28 29.91 -27.65 -8.02
C ALA A 28 30.39 -26.20 -7.96
N THR A 29 31.69 -25.95 -7.82
CA THR A 29 32.26 -24.60 -7.67
C THR A 29 32.28 -23.81 -8.96
N ASN A 30 32.54 -24.47 -10.09
CA ASN A 30 32.74 -23.78 -11.37
C ASN A 30 31.48 -23.67 -12.21
N ARG A 31 30.47 -24.53 -11.98
CA ARG A 31 29.24 -24.53 -12.78
C ARG A 31 27.99 -24.28 -11.93
N ASP A 32 27.74 -25.14 -10.96
CA ASP A 32 26.42 -25.17 -10.32
C ASP A 32 26.22 -23.96 -9.37
N ILE A 33 27.23 -23.59 -8.59
CA ILE A 33 27.21 -22.42 -7.70
C ILE A 33 27.05 -21.11 -8.49
N PRO A 34 27.83 -20.82 -9.55
CA PRO A 34 27.62 -19.63 -10.37
C PRO A 34 26.23 -19.53 -10.98
N LEU A 35 25.67 -20.65 -11.46
CA LEU A 35 24.31 -20.69 -12.01
C LEU A 35 23.26 -20.36 -10.93
N LEU A 36 23.37 -20.98 -9.75
CA LEU A 36 22.49 -20.66 -8.61
C LEU A 36 22.64 -19.21 -8.15
N LYS A 37 23.85 -18.67 -8.11
CA LYS A 37 24.08 -17.26 -7.79
C LYS A 37 23.40 -16.34 -8.81
N GLY A 38 23.51 -16.67 -10.10
CA GLY A 38 22.88 -15.92 -11.18
C GLY A 38 21.36 -15.92 -11.10
N THR A 39 20.74 -17.08 -10.83
CA THR A 39 19.28 -17.18 -10.69
C THR A 39 18.78 -16.43 -9.46
N VAL A 40 19.47 -16.55 -8.31
CA VAL A 40 19.09 -15.81 -7.10
C VAL A 40 19.26 -14.30 -7.29
N ARG A 41 20.35 -13.84 -7.94
CA ARG A 41 20.52 -12.43 -8.32
C ARG A 41 19.35 -11.92 -9.16
N ALA A 42 18.90 -12.71 -10.14
CA ALA A 42 17.77 -12.33 -10.99
C ALA A 42 16.44 -12.25 -10.22
N VAL A 43 16.21 -13.16 -9.27
CA VAL A 43 14.98 -13.19 -8.46
C VAL A 43 14.95 -12.06 -7.43
N VAL A 44 16.07 -11.85 -6.73
CA VAL A 44 16.16 -10.87 -5.65
C VAL A 44 16.41 -9.46 -6.17
N GLY A 45 16.91 -9.31 -7.41
CA GLY A 45 17.24 -8.00 -7.97
C GLY A 45 18.42 -7.30 -7.27
N ALA A 46 19.19 -8.03 -6.47
CA ALA A 46 20.36 -7.51 -5.75
C ALA A 46 21.64 -8.14 -6.29
N ASP A 47 22.70 -7.34 -6.39
CA ASP A 47 24.02 -7.84 -6.73
C ASP A 47 24.58 -8.67 -5.57
N ILE A 48 24.83 -9.95 -5.86
CA ILE A 48 25.36 -10.95 -4.93
C ILE A 48 26.69 -11.42 -5.49
N ASP A 49 27.79 -10.97 -4.92
CA ASP A 49 29.13 -11.23 -5.44
C ASP A 49 29.73 -12.48 -4.79
N ALA A 50 29.45 -12.70 -3.51
CA ALA A 50 29.88 -13.89 -2.75
C ALA A 50 28.70 -14.75 -2.27
N ILE A 51 28.92 -16.07 -2.15
CA ILE A 51 27.94 -17.03 -1.60
C ILE A 51 27.52 -16.63 -0.17
N GLY A 52 28.46 -16.09 0.61
CA GLY A 52 28.19 -15.64 1.98
C GLY A 52 27.19 -14.50 2.10
N GLU A 53 26.92 -13.77 1.01
CA GLU A 53 25.97 -12.66 0.97
C GLU A 53 24.53 -13.14 0.70
N LEU A 54 24.33 -14.38 0.23
CA LEU A 54 23.02 -14.96 -0.07
C LEU A 54 22.02 -14.87 1.10
N PRO A 55 22.40 -15.17 2.37
CA PRO A 55 21.46 -15.07 3.48
C PRO A 55 20.97 -13.64 3.73
N ASP A 56 21.84 -12.65 3.56
CA ASP A 56 21.50 -11.26 3.79
C ASP A 56 20.67 -10.68 2.65
N ALA A 57 21.00 -11.03 1.40
CA ALA A 57 20.17 -10.73 0.23
C ALA A 57 18.76 -11.35 0.38
N GLY A 58 18.67 -12.61 0.84
CA GLY A 58 17.39 -13.26 1.11
C GLY A 58 16.58 -12.57 2.22
N ARG A 59 17.23 -12.13 3.30
CA ARG A 59 16.57 -11.35 4.37
C ARG A 59 16.11 -9.97 3.91
N ALA A 60 16.87 -9.30 3.04
CA ALA A 60 16.47 -8.03 2.45
C ALA A 60 15.24 -8.21 1.55
N PHE A 61 15.28 -9.18 0.63
CA PHE A 61 14.17 -9.53 -0.24
C PHE A 61 12.89 -9.84 0.53
N HIS A 62 12.99 -10.66 1.58
CA HIS A 62 11.83 -11.00 2.40
C HIS A 62 11.17 -9.78 3.05
N ARG A 63 11.98 -8.82 3.54
CA ARG A 63 11.47 -7.55 4.09
C ARG A 63 10.79 -6.69 3.03
N GLU A 64 11.35 -6.64 1.82
CA GLU A 64 10.73 -5.92 0.71
C GLU A 64 9.39 -6.54 0.30
N VAL A 65 9.32 -7.87 0.19
CA VAL A 65 8.08 -8.59 -0.11
C VAL A 65 7.03 -8.35 0.97
N ALA A 66 7.41 -8.39 2.25
CA ALA A 66 6.49 -8.08 3.35
C ALA A 66 5.97 -6.64 3.27
N THR A 67 6.87 -5.67 3.06
CA THR A 67 6.51 -4.25 2.89
C THR A 67 5.58 -4.05 1.69
N LEU A 68 5.84 -4.73 0.57
CA LEU A 68 5.00 -4.66 -0.62
C LEU A 68 3.62 -5.28 -0.35
N GLY A 69 3.57 -6.40 0.39
CA GLY A 69 2.32 -7.03 0.82
C GLY A 69 1.46 -6.10 1.66
N GLU A 70 2.05 -5.41 2.65
CA GLU A 70 1.36 -4.40 3.46
C GLU A 70 0.83 -3.24 2.61
N ARG A 71 1.63 -2.75 1.66
CA ARG A 71 1.21 -1.69 0.73
C ARG A 71 0.07 -2.14 -0.17
N VAL A 72 0.12 -3.36 -0.70
CA VAL A 72 -0.96 -3.92 -1.52
C VAL A 72 -2.22 -4.05 -0.68
N ALA A 73 -2.15 -4.61 0.53
CA ALA A 73 -3.30 -4.71 1.42
C ALA A 73 -3.92 -3.34 1.73
N THR A 74 -3.07 -2.32 1.99
CA THR A 74 -3.52 -0.94 2.20
C THR A 74 -4.23 -0.39 0.96
N VAL A 75 -3.68 -0.62 -0.24
CA VAL A 75 -4.29 -0.17 -1.50
C VAL A 75 -5.60 -0.91 -1.76
N GLU A 76 -5.66 -2.22 -1.51
CA GLU A 76 -6.87 -3.02 -1.66
C GLU A 76 -7.96 -2.55 -0.69
N GLU A 77 -7.62 -2.23 0.56
CA GLU A 77 -8.54 -1.63 1.52
C GLU A 77 -9.02 -0.25 1.05
N GLN A 78 -8.12 0.60 0.55
CA GLN A 78 -8.50 1.90 -0.02
C GLN A 78 -9.44 1.72 -1.22
N VAL A 79 -9.16 0.78 -2.12
CA VAL A 79 -10.02 0.45 -3.26
C VAL A 79 -11.37 -0.07 -2.81
N ALA A 80 -11.41 -0.96 -1.80
CA ALA A 80 -12.65 -1.45 -1.22
C ALA A 80 -13.46 -0.33 -0.56
N ALA A 81 -12.80 0.61 0.13
CA ALA A 81 -13.41 1.79 0.72
C ALA A 81 -13.97 2.76 -0.33
N PHE A 82 -13.37 2.84 -1.52
CA PHE A 82 -13.95 3.57 -2.66
C PHE A 82 -15.22 2.91 -3.21
N GLY A 83 -15.57 1.72 -2.73
CA GLY A 83 -16.70 0.94 -3.19
C GLY A 83 -16.51 0.48 -4.62
N ASP A 84 -17.52 -0.24 -5.14
CA ASP A 84 -17.55 -0.69 -6.52
C ASP A 84 -17.50 0.53 -7.47
N VAL A 85 -16.30 0.89 -7.94
CA VAL A 85 -16.06 2.05 -8.81
C VAL A 85 -16.81 1.88 -10.15
N ASP A 86 -17.15 0.64 -10.51
CA ASP A 86 -17.97 0.27 -11.67
C ASP A 86 -19.48 0.21 -11.38
N ALA A 87 -19.90 0.23 -10.11
CA ALA A 87 -21.29 0.54 -9.80
C ALA A 87 -21.49 2.02 -10.13
N ALA A 88 -22.15 2.29 -11.26
CA ALA A 88 -22.55 3.63 -11.65
C ALA A 88 -22.99 4.42 -10.40
N LYS A 89 -22.33 5.54 -10.10
CA LYS A 89 -22.64 6.39 -8.94
C LYS A 89 -24.05 6.93 -9.12
N THR A 90 -25.05 6.17 -8.68
CA THR A 90 -26.45 6.41 -9.05
C THR A 90 -27.07 7.51 -8.19
N THR A 91 -26.57 7.70 -6.97
CA THR A 91 -27.10 8.70 -6.03
C THR A 91 -26.31 10.01 -6.07
N LYS A 92 -26.99 11.15 -5.84
CA LYS A 92 -26.37 12.48 -5.78
C LYS A 92 -25.23 12.53 -4.75
N ALA A 93 -25.45 11.98 -3.56
CA ALA A 93 -24.46 11.93 -2.48
C ALA A 93 -23.17 11.20 -2.88
N GLN A 94 -23.26 10.05 -3.57
CA GLN A 94 -22.09 9.33 -4.06
C GLN A 94 -21.30 10.14 -5.10
N LYS A 95 -22.01 10.90 -5.96
CA LYS A 95 -21.36 11.79 -6.94
C LYS A 95 -20.62 12.93 -6.25
N LEU A 96 -21.20 13.53 -5.22
CA LEU A 96 -20.57 14.59 -4.43
C LEU A 96 -19.36 14.08 -3.62
N ALA A 97 -19.49 12.92 -2.96
CA ALA A 97 -18.38 12.28 -2.26
C ALA A 97 -17.20 11.98 -3.20
N ALA A 98 -17.47 11.51 -4.41
CA ALA A 98 -16.45 11.29 -5.42
C ALA A 98 -15.73 12.58 -5.87
N ILE A 99 -16.44 13.71 -5.93
CA ILE A 99 -15.85 15.02 -6.25
C ILE A 99 -14.92 15.46 -5.12
N CYS A 100 -15.32 15.27 -3.85
CA CYS A 100 -14.47 15.56 -2.69
C CYS A 100 -13.20 14.70 -2.67
N ALA A 101 -13.34 13.38 -2.85
CA ALA A 101 -12.19 12.47 -2.91
C ALA A 101 -11.24 12.83 -4.06
N PHE A 102 -11.78 13.18 -5.23
CA PHE A 102 -10.98 13.65 -6.36
C PHE A 102 -10.23 14.95 -6.03
N ALA A 103 -10.89 15.91 -5.36
CA ALA A 103 -10.26 17.15 -4.95
C ALA A 103 -9.10 16.91 -3.98
N GLN A 104 -9.27 16.01 -3.01
CA GLN A 104 -8.22 15.63 -2.05
C GLN A 104 -7.03 14.97 -2.75
N ASN A 105 -7.26 14.05 -3.68
CA ASN A 105 -6.19 13.38 -4.44
C ASN A 105 -5.46 14.34 -5.38
N LYS A 106 -6.15 15.36 -5.90
CA LYS A 106 -5.59 16.40 -6.75
C LYS A 106 -4.82 17.46 -5.94
N GLN A 107 -4.91 17.45 -4.62
CA GLN A 107 -4.19 18.38 -3.76
C GLN A 107 -2.68 18.13 -3.86
N HIS A 108 -1.95 19.07 -4.48
CA HIS A 108 -0.50 19.11 -4.40
C HIS A 108 -0.07 19.81 -3.10
N SER A 109 1.07 19.41 -2.54
CA SER A 109 1.55 19.74 -1.17
C SER A 109 1.69 21.23 -0.80
N GLN A 110 1.37 22.15 -1.71
CA GLN A 110 1.54 23.61 -1.53
C GLN A 110 0.24 24.41 -1.61
N SER A 111 -0.92 23.79 -1.88
CA SER A 111 -2.21 24.50 -1.96
C SER A 111 -3.28 23.84 -1.09
N THR A 112 -3.92 24.63 -0.23
CA THR A 112 -5.07 24.20 0.59
C THR A 112 -6.37 24.16 -0.21
N THR A 113 -6.50 25.02 -1.23
CA THR A 113 -7.67 25.05 -2.12
C THR A 113 -7.37 24.43 -3.48
N VAL A 114 -8.22 23.49 -3.91
CA VAL A 114 -8.12 22.79 -5.21
C VAL A 114 -9.25 23.21 -6.14
N ALA A 115 -8.91 23.47 -7.41
CA ALA A 115 -9.90 23.75 -8.45
C ALA A 115 -10.30 22.47 -9.20
N VAL A 116 -11.57 22.11 -9.08
CA VAL A 116 -12.21 21.00 -9.79
C VAL A 116 -13.09 21.55 -10.91
N THR A 117 -12.75 21.26 -12.15
CA THR A 117 -13.49 21.74 -13.34
C THR A 117 -14.60 20.76 -13.73
N ALA A 118 -15.55 21.22 -14.55
CA ALA A 118 -16.59 20.33 -15.11
C ALA A 118 -16.01 19.15 -15.92
N ALA A 119 -14.81 19.29 -16.50
CA ALA A 119 -14.13 18.20 -17.19
C ALA A 119 -13.61 17.14 -16.20
N ASP A 120 -13.09 17.59 -15.06
CA ASP A 120 -12.65 16.72 -13.96
C ASP A 120 -13.84 15.93 -13.37
N ILE A 121 -14.95 16.63 -13.09
CA ILE A 121 -16.19 16.02 -12.56
C ILE A 121 -16.75 14.98 -13.54
N ARG A 122 -16.76 15.29 -14.84
CA ARG A 122 -17.15 14.32 -15.87
C ARG A 122 -16.25 13.08 -15.82
N GLY A 123 -14.94 13.27 -15.68
CA GLY A 123 -13.97 12.18 -15.64
C GLY A 123 -14.13 11.28 -14.42
N CYS A 124 -14.39 11.85 -13.23
CA CYS A 124 -14.48 11.06 -12.00
C CYS A 124 -15.89 10.51 -11.68
N VAL A 125 -16.95 11.10 -12.24
CA VAL A 125 -18.34 10.70 -11.97
C VAL A 125 -19.02 10.03 -13.17
N GLY A 126 -18.51 10.21 -14.39
CA GLY A 126 -19.08 9.58 -15.59
C GLY A 126 -20.38 10.22 -16.10
N VAL A 127 -20.57 11.52 -15.87
CA VAL A 127 -21.83 12.24 -16.20
C VAL A 127 -21.74 13.10 -17.46
N SER A 128 -22.89 13.55 -17.98
CA SER A 128 -22.91 14.50 -19.09
C SER A 128 -22.24 15.83 -18.71
N ARG A 129 -21.72 16.55 -19.71
CA ARG A 129 -21.08 17.87 -19.49
C ARG A 129 -22.04 18.88 -18.84
N ARG A 130 -23.32 18.85 -19.21
CA ARG A 130 -24.34 19.74 -18.66
C ARG A 130 -24.56 19.43 -17.17
N TYR A 131 -24.75 18.16 -16.85
CA TYR A 131 -24.94 17.72 -15.47
C TYR A 131 -23.68 17.95 -14.60
N ALA A 132 -22.48 17.91 -15.18
CA ALA A 132 -21.26 18.29 -14.48
C ALA A 132 -21.23 19.76 -14.03
N TYR A 133 -21.92 20.68 -14.73
CA TYR A 133 -22.06 22.07 -14.27
C TYR A 133 -23.11 22.19 -13.17
N GLU A 134 -24.23 21.46 -13.27
CA GLU A 134 -25.24 21.39 -12.21
C GLU A 134 -24.64 20.84 -10.92
N LEU A 135 -23.78 19.80 -11.02
CA LEU A 135 -23.04 19.26 -9.88
C LEU A 135 -22.04 20.23 -9.26
N ILE A 136 -21.53 21.23 -9.98
CA ILE A 136 -20.69 22.28 -9.38
C ILE A 136 -21.54 23.15 -8.44
N ASP A 137 -22.75 23.48 -8.87
CA ASP A 137 -23.66 24.32 -8.09
C ASP A 137 -24.23 23.54 -6.90
N ASP A 138 -24.61 22.28 -7.11
CA ASP A 138 -25.03 21.36 -6.05
C ASP A 138 -23.92 21.15 -5.00
N ALA A 139 -22.68 20.89 -5.46
CA ALA A 139 -21.54 20.68 -4.57
C ALA A 139 -21.23 21.90 -3.71
N ALA A 140 -21.30 23.10 -4.28
CA ALA A 140 -21.06 24.33 -3.52
C ALA A 140 -22.19 24.66 -2.53
N ALA A 141 -23.41 24.14 -2.74
CA ALA A 141 -24.52 24.29 -1.82
C ALA A 141 -24.50 23.26 -0.68
N GLU A 142 -23.99 22.05 -0.94
CA GLU A 142 -24.08 20.91 -0.01
C GLU A 142 -22.77 20.57 0.72
N ILE A 143 -21.61 20.99 0.20
CA ILE A 143 -20.31 20.67 0.81
C ILE A 143 -19.75 21.90 1.54
N ASP A 144 -19.55 21.76 2.84
CA ASP A 144 -18.87 22.77 3.66
C ASP A 144 -17.41 22.95 3.19
N GLY A 145 -17.03 24.19 2.92
CA GLY A 145 -15.70 24.53 2.37
C GLY A 145 -15.58 24.46 0.84
N ALA A 146 -16.68 24.20 0.12
CA ALA A 146 -16.72 24.29 -1.34
C ALA A 146 -17.35 25.61 -1.82
N ARG A 147 -16.76 26.25 -2.84
CA ARG A 147 -17.31 27.48 -3.44
C ARG A 147 -17.21 27.48 -4.96
N VAL A 148 -18.21 28.03 -5.64
CA VAL A 148 -18.18 28.17 -7.09
C VAL A 148 -17.28 29.33 -7.50
N ARG A 149 -16.34 29.06 -8.41
CA ARG A 149 -15.67 30.09 -9.20
C ARG A 149 -16.39 30.21 -10.53
N GLU A 150 -17.08 31.32 -10.74
CA GLU A 150 -17.75 31.59 -12.00
C GLU A 150 -16.79 31.80 -13.16
N ALA A 151 -17.27 31.54 -14.38
CA ALA A 151 -16.48 31.76 -15.57
C ALA A 151 -16.25 33.27 -15.77
N THR A 152 -15.00 33.72 -15.68
CA THR A 152 -14.65 35.11 -15.95
C THR A 152 -13.96 35.20 -17.31
N SER A 153 -14.62 35.82 -18.28
CA SER A 153 -13.97 36.27 -19.52
C SER A 153 -13.16 37.52 -19.19
N GLY A 154 -11.83 37.39 -19.10
CA GLY A 154 -10.97 38.52 -18.79
C GLY A 154 -11.00 39.57 -19.91
N GLN A 155 -11.33 40.81 -19.57
CA GLN A 155 -11.20 41.97 -20.46
C GLN A 155 -9.74 42.46 -20.57
N SER A 156 -8.79 41.77 -19.93
CA SER A 156 -7.37 42.11 -19.90
C SER A 156 -6.51 40.83 -20.02
N GLY A 157 -6.01 40.56 -21.24
CA GLY A 157 -4.82 39.76 -21.59
C GLY A 157 -4.64 38.30 -21.09
N GLY A 158 -5.46 37.81 -20.16
CA GLY A 158 -5.32 36.49 -19.55
C GLY A 158 -6.25 35.44 -20.17
N ALA A 159 -5.82 34.18 -20.17
CA ALA A 159 -6.63 33.06 -20.62
C ALA A 159 -7.98 32.99 -19.85
N PRO A 160 -9.10 32.70 -20.53
CA PRO A 160 -10.41 32.67 -19.88
C PRO A 160 -10.44 31.61 -18.78
N LYS A 161 -10.83 32.03 -17.57
CA LYS A 161 -10.97 31.12 -16.42
C LYS A 161 -12.32 30.42 -16.52
N LYS A 162 -12.29 29.08 -16.63
CA LYS A 162 -13.50 28.25 -16.71
C LYS A 162 -14.17 28.14 -15.33
N LYS A 163 -15.51 27.97 -15.34
CA LYS A 163 -16.30 27.65 -14.14
C LYS A 163 -15.75 26.39 -13.48
N ALA A 164 -15.51 26.46 -12.18
CA ALA A 164 -14.90 25.39 -11.40
C ALA A 164 -15.39 25.45 -9.95
N LEU A 165 -15.44 24.30 -9.30
CA LEU A 165 -15.59 24.19 -7.86
C LEU A 165 -14.23 24.41 -7.21
N LEU A 166 -14.13 25.34 -6.27
CA LEU A 166 -12.96 25.51 -5.41
C LEU A 166 -13.26 24.80 -4.10
N VAL A 167 -12.49 23.76 -3.80
CA VAL A 167 -12.65 22.94 -2.61
C VAL A 167 -11.52 23.27 -1.64
N ASP A 168 -11.84 23.75 -0.45
CA ASP A 168 -10.89 23.88 0.65
C ASP A 168 -10.72 22.52 1.33
N CYS A 169 -9.61 21.85 1.03
CA CYS A 169 -9.37 20.49 1.51
C CYS A 169 -9.16 20.41 3.03
N GLU A 170 -8.86 21.52 3.72
CA GLU A 170 -8.72 21.52 5.19
C GLU A 170 -10.09 21.58 5.88
N GLN A 171 -11.01 22.39 5.37
CA GLN A 171 -12.38 22.49 5.91
C GLN A 171 -13.19 21.22 5.63
N VAL A 172 -13.01 20.62 4.45
CA VAL A 172 -13.65 19.34 4.11
C VAL A 172 -13.17 18.18 4.99
N ARG A 173 -11.94 18.25 5.53
CA ARG A 173 -11.41 17.24 6.47
C ARG A 173 -11.98 17.38 7.89
N THR A 174 -12.34 18.58 8.30
CA THR A 174 -12.86 18.86 9.66
C THR A 174 -14.37 18.73 9.76
N GLY A 175 -15.10 18.73 8.64
CA GLY A 175 -16.54 18.46 8.59
C GLY A 175 -16.95 17.02 8.91
N ASP A 176 -15.99 16.08 9.02
CA ASP A 176 -16.23 14.66 9.31
C ASP A 176 -16.10 14.31 10.82
N ASP A 177 -16.06 15.32 11.70
CA ASP A 177 -16.03 15.19 13.17
C ASP A 177 -17.33 14.60 13.78
N GLY A 178 -18.19 13.98 12.95
CA GLY A 178 -19.47 13.39 13.34
C GLY A 178 -19.57 11.87 13.23
N VAL A 179 -18.51 11.14 12.84
CA VAL A 179 -18.57 9.68 12.66
C VAL A 179 -18.00 8.95 13.88
N ASN A 180 -18.87 8.76 14.88
CA ASN A 180 -18.86 7.75 15.94
C ASN A 180 -17.50 7.14 16.34
N GLN A 181 -16.87 7.74 17.35
CA GLN A 181 -15.88 7.09 18.20
C GLN A 181 -16.54 6.08 19.17
N PHE A 182 -17.34 5.15 18.65
CA PHE A 182 -17.98 4.09 19.45
C PHE A 182 -17.35 2.73 19.15
N THR A 183 -16.99 2.04 20.24
CA THR A 183 -16.53 0.65 20.40
C THR A 183 -15.05 0.33 20.23
N THR A 184 -14.17 1.03 20.95
CA THR A 184 -12.95 0.40 21.50
C THR A 184 -12.61 1.02 22.86
N GLY A 185 -13.02 0.36 23.95
CA GLY A 185 -12.53 0.67 25.30
C GLY A 185 -13.62 0.78 26.37
N GLY A 186 -14.11 -0.36 26.83
CA GLY A 186 -14.93 -0.46 28.05
C GLY A 186 -14.68 -1.82 28.68
N ARG A 187 -13.44 -2.03 29.13
CA ARG A 187 -13.11 -3.17 29.99
C ARG A 187 -13.10 -2.60 31.40
N ASP A 188 -14.28 -2.59 32.02
CA ASP A 188 -14.43 -2.26 33.43
C ASP A 188 -13.78 -3.37 34.24
N ASP A 189 -12.59 -3.07 34.73
CA ASP A 189 -11.91 -3.80 35.80
C ASP A 189 -11.85 -2.86 37.00
N GLU A 190 -12.89 -2.88 37.85
CA GLU A 190 -12.81 -2.30 39.20
C GLU A 190 -13.89 -2.86 40.14
N GLY A 191 -13.44 -3.64 41.12
CA GLY A 191 -13.81 -3.44 42.52
C GLY A 191 -15.19 -3.92 43.00
N ALA A 192 -15.31 -5.21 43.33
CA ALA A 192 -16.32 -5.68 44.28
C ALA A 192 -15.67 -6.12 45.60
N GLN A 193 -15.23 -5.14 46.40
CA GLN A 193 -15.12 -5.27 47.85
C GLN A 193 -16.40 -4.70 48.47
N THR A 194 -17.29 -5.55 48.96
CA THR A 194 -18.20 -5.18 50.05
C THR A 194 -18.18 -6.27 51.09
N GLY A 195 -17.57 -5.96 52.23
CA GLY A 195 -17.71 -6.74 53.44
C GLY A 195 -19.07 -6.46 54.07
N THR A 196 -19.75 -7.53 54.47
CA THR A 196 -20.81 -7.48 55.48
C THR A 196 -20.43 -8.48 56.57
N SER A 197 -19.99 -7.94 57.70
CA SER A 197 -19.94 -8.59 59.00
C SER A 197 -21.36 -8.81 59.54
N MET A 198 -21.63 -9.98 60.10
CA MET A 198 -22.53 -10.24 61.24
C MET A 198 -22.50 -11.77 61.50
N SER A 199 -21.80 -12.26 62.53
CA SER A 199 -22.19 -12.33 63.96
C SER A 199 -23.05 -13.56 64.30
N GLU A 200 -22.46 -14.44 65.12
CA GLU A 200 -23.08 -15.41 66.06
C GLU A 200 -23.91 -16.55 65.41
N VAL A 201 -24.07 -17.75 65.97
CA VAL A 201 -24.32 -18.19 67.35
C VAL A 201 -24.00 -19.70 67.44
N SER A 202 -23.36 -20.10 68.55
CA SER A 202 -23.33 -21.43 69.24
C SER A 202 -22.88 -22.70 68.51
#